data_AF-A0A0F9MBD2-F1
#
_entry.id   AF-A0A0F9MBD2-F1
#
_cell.length_a   1.000
_cell.length_b   1.000
_cell.length_c   1.000
_cell.angle_alpha   90.00
_cell.angle_beta   90.00
_cell.angle_gamma   90.00
#
_symmetry.space_group_name_H-M   'P 1'
#
loop_
_entity.id
_entity.type
_entity.pdbx_description
1 polymer ?
#
loop_
_entity_poly.entity_id
_entity_poly.type
_entity_poly.pdbx_seq_one_letter_code
_entity_poly.pdbx_strand_id
1 'polypeptide(L)'
;MVKPSITINKNELFYRLVRQSKESFMRITEKQVSEAYRVARKVYEGEIKKADGVNELVDVHGLNRATANDFIYDFKCLLLGKVFHRAMSAGAMHYFLSKIHTEYGVDSLIQAVISLKAHIKYYEGHFKVNMRKLRGVAEEFERLTRHNKTFLEIEQEFHRSVKESLEDNQSNRLKRLSKANKLPEKVEVKTTVFIRNPDVVAESLIRANGTCESCLTEAPFLRIKDGSPYLEVHHKVQLSKGGEDSTDNTIALCPNCHRKEHYGM
;
A
#
# COMPACT_ATOMS: atom_id res chain seq x y z
N MET A 1 45.89 -58.64 -15.99
CA MET A 1 45.03 -57.43 -15.96
C MET A 1 44.92 -56.95 -14.53
N VAL A 2 45.66 -55.90 -14.17
CA VAL A 2 45.77 -55.37 -12.79
C VAL A 2 44.57 -54.46 -12.53
N LYS A 3 43.74 -54.76 -11.52
CA LYS A 3 42.65 -53.88 -11.07
C LYS A 3 43.27 -52.63 -10.40
N PRO A 4 42.87 -51.41 -10.76
CA PRO A 4 43.37 -50.22 -10.08
C PRO A 4 42.80 -50.18 -8.66
N SER A 5 43.68 -50.22 -7.66
CA SER A 5 43.31 -49.95 -6.27
C SER A 5 43.07 -48.46 -6.10
N ILE A 6 41.80 -48.08 -5.93
CA ILE A 6 41.42 -46.71 -5.60
C ILE A 6 41.69 -46.52 -4.12
N THR A 7 42.88 -45.99 -3.80
CA THR A 7 43.22 -45.58 -2.44
C THR A 7 42.47 -44.29 -2.13
N ILE A 8 41.26 -44.41 -1.57
CA ILE A 8 40.49 -43.27 -1.12
C ILE A 8 41.22 -42.67 0.10
N ASN A 9 41.71 -41.44 -0.05
CA ASN A 9 42.37 -40.71 1.02
C ASN A 9 41.36 -40.47 2.17
N LYS A 10 41.58 -41.12 3.33
CA LYS A 10 40.71 -41.00 4.51
C LYS A 10 40.55 -39.55 4.98
N ASN A 11 41.53 -38.68 4.75
CA ASN A 11 41.40 -37.25 5.05
C ASN A 11 40.46 -36.54 4.07
N GLU A 12 40.46 -36.89 2.78
CA GLU A 12 39.55 -36.28 1.80
C GLU A 12 38.09 -36.71 2.03
N LEU A 13 37.88 -37.97 2.45
CA LEU A 13 36.56 -38.45 2.84
C LEU A 13 36.08 -37.78 4.15
N PHE A 14 36.98 -37.59 5.12
CA PHE A 14 36.70 -36.83 6.35
C PHE A 14 36.37 -35.36 6.05
N TYR A 15 37.14 -34.69 5.19
CA TYR A 15 36.84 -33.32 4.77
C TYR A 15 35.56 -33.21 3.94
N ARG A 16 35.20 -34.22 3.13
CA ARG A 16 33.89 -34.27 2.43
C ARG A 16 32.73 -34.54 3.39
N LEU A 17 32.88 -35.39 4.39
CA LEU A 17 31.88 -35.64 5.44
C LEU A 17 31.75 -34.44 6.39
N VAL A 18 32.86 -33.74 6.69
CA VAL A 18 32.87 -32.49 7.46
C VAL A 18 32.31 -31.34 6.62
N ARG A 19 32.53 -31.31 5.29
CA ARG A 19 31.85 -30.37 4.38
C ARG A 19 30.37 -30.68 4.24
N GLN A 20 29.95 -31.93 4.07
CA GLN A 20 28.54 -32.31 4.02
C GLN A 20 27.82 -32.07 5.36
N SER A 21 28.50 -32.24 6.50
CA SER A 21 27.93 -31.93 7.82
C SER A 21 27.97 -30.43 8.16
N LYS A 22 28.97 -29.67 7.69
CA LYS A 22 28.98 -28.19 7.79
C LYS A 22 28.10 -27.50 6.73
N GLU A 23 27.81 -28.11 5.60
CA GLU A 23 26.83 -27.60 4.63
C GLU A 23 25.38 -27.90 5.05
N SER A 24 25.18 -28.63 6.15
CA SER A 24 23.91 -28.68 6.89
C SER A 24 23.66 -27.43 7.77
N PHE A 25 24.32 -26.29 7.48
CA PHE A 25 23.82 -24.98 7.88
C PHE A 25 22.43 -24.80 7.27
N MET A 26 21.41 -25.28 7.99
CA MET A 26 20.04 -25.43 7.54
C MET A 26 19.54 -24.10 6.99
N ARG A 27 19.44 -24.00 5.67
CA ARG A 27 18.56 -23.03 5.04
C ARG A 27 17.16 -23.32 5.60
N ILE A 28 16.54 -22.29 6.18
CA ILE A 28 15.16 -22.40 6.70
C ILE A 28 14.29 -22.99 5.60
N THR A 29 13.64 -24.12 5.92
CA THR A 29 12.80 -24.85 4.96
C THR A 29 11.46 -24.15 4.76
N GLU A 30 10.78 -24.42 3.64
CA GLU A 30 9.43 -23.88 3.38
C GLU A 30 8.44 -24.27 4.49
N LYS A 31 8.55 -25.50 5.02
CA LYS A 31 7.75 -25.96 6.17
C LYS A 31 8.03 -25.11 7.41
N GLN A 32 9.28 -24.79 7.70
CA GLN A 32 9.61 -23.92 8.84
C GLN A 32 9.09 -22.49 8.64
N VAL A 33 9.10 -21.96 7.41
CA VAL A 33 8.51 -20.66 7.09
C VAL A 33 7.00 -20.68 7.31
N SER A 34 6.29 -21.71 6.84
CA SER A 34 4.85 -21.80 7.02
C SER A 34 4.45 -21.92 8.49
N GLU A 35 5.19 -22.70 9.28
CA GLU A 35 4.95 -22.80 10.72
C GLU A 35 5.32 -21.51 11.47
N ALA A 36 6.38 -20.82 11.05
CA ALA A 36 6.72 -19.50 11.58
C ALA A 36 5.61 -18.48 11.33
N TYR A 37 5.01 -18.46 10.13
CA TYR A 37 3.84 -17.63 9.84
C TYR A 37 2.67 -17.97 10.75
N ARG A 38 2.31 -19.27 10.85
CA ARG A 38 1.18 -19.72 11.68
C ARG A 38 1.36 -19.28 13.14
N VAL A 39 2.54 -19.49 13.71
CA VAL A 39 2.82 -19.11 15.10
C VAL A 39 2.85 -17.60 15.28
N ALA A 40 3.47 -16.86 14.36
CA ALA A 40 3.46 -15.39 14.40
C ALA A 40 2.04 -14.82 14.36
N ARG A 41 1.15 -15.44 13.58
CA ARG A 41 -0.28 -15.11 13.52
C ARG A 41 -0.98 -15.28 14.86
N LYS A 42 -0.84 -16.47 15.48
CA LYS A 42 -1.39 -16.76 16.82
C LYS A 42 -0.91 -15.77 17.88
N VAL A 43 0.37 -15.40 17.84
CA VAL A 43 0.92 -14.40 18.76
C VAL A 43 0.32 -13.01 18.52
N TYR A 44 0.16 -12.61 17.26
CA TYR A 44 -0.41 -11.30 16.90
C TYR A 44 -1.89 -11.19 17.27
N GLU A 45 -2.65 -12.27 17.05
CA GLU A 45 -4.08 -12.38 17.37
C GLU A 45 -4.35 -12.55 18.88
N GLY A 46 -3.29 -12.71 19.68
CA GLY A 46 -3.39 -12.84 21.14
C GLY A 46 -3.80 -14.23 21.62
N GLU A 47 -3.79 -15.25 20.74
CA GLU A 47 -4.10 -16.64 21.10
C GLU A 47 -3.03 -17.25 22.02
N ILE A 48 -1.76 -16.89 21.80
CA ILE A 48 -0.63 -17.36 22.59
C ILE A 48 0.33 -16.20 22.91
N LYS A 49 1.09 -16.32 24.00
CA LYS A 49 2.11 -15.32 24.33
C LYS A 49 3.30 -15.45 23.39
N LYS A 50 4.01 -14.34 23.16
CA LYS A 50 5.25 -14.32 22.35
C LYS A 50 6.28 -15.36 22.82
N ALA A 51 6.47 -15.51 24.14
CA ALA A 51 7.42 -16.47 24.69
C ALA A 51 7.06 -17.92 24.30
N ASP A 52 5.78 -18.27 24.39
CA ASP A 52 5.27 -19.59 24.05
C ASP A 52 5.43 -19.87 22.54
N GLY A 53 5.11 -18.88 21.70
CA GLY A 53 5.32 -19.00 20.25
C GLY A 53 6.79 -19.17 19.87
N VAL A 54 7.71 -18.45 20.52
CA VAL A 54 9.16 -18.65 20.29
C VAL A 54 9.58 -20.06 20.68
N ASN A 55 9.10 -20.58 21.82
CA ASN A 55 9.42 -21.93 22.27
C ASN A 55 8.87 -22.99 21.30
N GLU A 56 7.63 -22.84 20.82
CA GLU A 56 7.03 -23.73 19.82
C GLU A 56 7.89 -23.81 18.54
N LEU A 57 8.32 -22.66 18.01
CA LEU A 57 9.17 -22.62 16.82
C LEU A 57 10.55 -23.26 17.02
N VAL A 58 11.12 -23.15 18.21
CA VAL A 58 12.42 -23.73 18.54
C VAL A 58 12.30 -25.23 18.78
N ASP A 59 11.42 -25.63 19.69
CA ASP A 59 11.37 -26.98 20.24
C ASP A 59 10.70 -27.96 19.28
N VAL A 60 9.66 -27.51 18.54
CA VAL A 60 8.88 -28.36 17.63
C VAL A 60 9.40 -28.26 16.20
N HIS A 61 9.76 -27.05 15.75
CA HIS A 61 10.09 -26.78 14.36
C HIS A 61 11.59 -26.59 14.09
N GLY A 62 12.43 -26.67 15.14
CA GLY A 62 13.89 -26.66 15.02
C GLY A 62 14.46 -25.33 14.52
N LEU A 63 13.74 -24.21 14.67
CA LEU A 63 14.27 -22.89 14.35
C LEU A 63 15.23 -22.44 15.44
N ASN A 64 16.27 -21.68 15.06
CA ASN A 64 17.07 -21.01 16.08
C ASN A 64 16.22 -19.91 16.76
N ARG A 65 16.46 -19.68 18.05
CA ARG A 65 15.65 -18.77 18.87
C ARG A 65 15.64 -17.32 18.36
N ALA A 66 16.74 -16.85 17.77
CA ALA A 66 16.82 -15.49 17.22
C ALA A 66 15.91 -15.35 15.98
N THR A 67 15.97 -16.31 15.06
CA THR A 67 15.11 -16.38 13.87
C THR A 67 13.64 -16.54 14.24
N ALA A 68 13.31 -17.36 15.24
CA ALA A 68 11.93 -17.45 15.75
C ALA A 68 11.42 -16.11 16.27
N ASN A 69 12.26 -15.37 17.01
CA ASN A 69 11.94 -14.01 17.46
C ASN A 69 11.75 -13.03 16.30
N ASP A 70 12.65 -13.07 15.31
CA ASP A 70 12.60 -12.21 14.14
C ASP A 70 11.31 -12.46 13.35
N PHE A 71 10.92 -13.71 13.07
CA PHE A 71 9.67 -14.02 12.36
C PHE A 71 8.44 -13.44 13.04
N ILE A 72 8.32 -13.63 14.36
CA ILE A 72 7.19 -13.13 15.14
C ILE A 72 7.19 -11.59 15.18
N TYR A 73 8.36 -10.98 15.33
CA TYR A 73 8.49 -9.52 15.38
C TYR A 73 8.21 -8.87 14.02
N ASP A 74 8.83 -9.39 12.96
CA ASP A 74 8.68 -8.89 11.59
C ASP A 74 7.21 -8.98 11.16
N PHE A 75 6.51 -10.08 11.44
CA PHE A 75 5.08 -10.21 11.15
C PHE A 75 4.24 -9.09 11.79
N LYS A 76 4.49 -8.79 13.07
CA LYS A 76 3.83 -7.68 13.77
C LYS A 76 4.16 -6.34 13.12
N CYS A 77 5.42 -6.11 12.75
CA CYS A 77 5.82 -4.88 12.07
C CYS A 77 5.17 -4.74 10.69
N LEU A 78 5.05 -5.84 9.93
CA LEU A 78 4.39 -5.88 8.63
C LEU A 78 2.93 -5.45 8.76
N LEU A 79 2.16 -6.05 9.67
CA LEU A 79 0.74 -5.70 9.85
C LEU A 79 0.53 -4.26 10.37
N LEU A 80 1.48 -3.72 11.12
CA LEU A 80 1.40 -2.36 11.67
C LEU A 80 2.05 -1.28 10.79
N GLY A 81 2.63 -1.62 9.64
CA GLY A 81 3.34 -0.66 8.79
C GLY A 81 4.62 -0.09 9.41
N LYS A 82 5.22 -0.76 10.40
CA LYS A 82 6.39 -0.27 11.15
C LYS A 82 7.69 -0.80 10.58
N VAL A 83 8.76 -0.02 10.68
CA VAL A 83 10.11 -0.49 10.30
C VAL A 83 10.56 -1.64 11.20
N PHE A 84 11.19 -2.64 10.59
CA PHE A 84 11.95 -3.70 11.27
C PHE A 84 13.40 -3.66 10.81
N HIS A 85 14.33 -4.14 11.62
CA HIS A 85 15.78 -3.92 11.41
C HIS A 85 16.54 -5.19 11.00
N ARG A 86 15.99 -6.36 11.32
CA ARG A 86 16.46 -7.67 10.86
C ARG A 86 15.39 -8.23 9.93
N ALA A 87 15.77 -8.79 8.79
CA ALA A 87 14.82 -9.34 7.85
C ALA A 87 14.98 -10.84 7.70
N MET A 88 13.84 -11.51 7.53
CA MET A 88 13.80 -12.85 6.96
C MET A 88 14.27 -12.87 5.48
N SER A 89 14.47 -14.07 4.95
CA SER A 89 14.86 -14.26 3.55
C SER A 89 13.78 -13.75 2.58
N ALA A 90 14.17 -13.46 1.34
CA ALA A 90 13.21 -13.01 0.32
C ALA A 90 12.08 -14.03 0.07
N GLY A 91 12.37 -15.33 0.11
CA GLY A 91 11.34 -16.36 -0.02
C GLY A 91 10.37 -16.39 1.17
N ALA A 92 10.88 -16.21 2.39
CA ALA A 92 10.02 -16.13 3.57
C ALA A 92 9.18 -14.84 3.58
N MET A 93 9.77 -13.71 3.19
CA MET A 93 9.07 -12.44 3.07
C MET A 93 7.94 -12.54 2.03
N HIS A 94 8.22 -13.15 0.88
CA HIS A 94 7.20 -13.39 -0.15
C HIS A 94 6.04 -14.24 0.38
N TYR A 95 6.35 -15.35 1.08
CA TYR A 95 5.32 -16.19 1.71
C TYR A 95 4.46 -15.41 2.69
N PHE A 96 5.08 -14.61 3.58
CA PHE A 96 4.36 -13.82 4.59
C PHE A 96 3.45 -12.79 3.92
N LEU A 97 3.93 -12.06 2.91
CA LEU A 97 3.10 -11.09 2.18
C LEU A 97 1.95 -11.75 1.41
N SER A 98 2.18 -12.90 0.80
CA SER A 98 1.13 -13.69 0.12
C SER A 98 0.04 -14.12 1.10
N LYS A 99 0.43 -14.57 2.30
CA LYS A 99 -0.52 -14.96 3.35
C LYS A 99 -1.24 -13.77 3.97
N ILE A 100 -0.56 -12.66 4.23
CA ILE A 100 -1.19 -11.42 4.69
C ILE A 100 -2.25 -10.95 3.68
N HIS A 101 -1.93 -10.95 2.38
CA HIS A 101 -2.89 -10.59 1.35
C HIS A 101 -4.14 -11.48 1.36
N THR A 102 -3.93 -12.79 1.45
CA THR A 102 -5.03 -13.77 1.35
C THR A 102 -5.86 -13.90 2.64
N GLU A 103 -5.27 -13.64 3.81
CA GLU A 103 -5.93 -13.85 5.12
C GLU A 103 -6.38 -12.54 5.79
N TYR A 104 -5.65 -11.43 5.62
CA TYR A 104 -5.95 -10.13 6.22
C TYR A 104 -6.44 -9.08 5.20
N GLY A 105 -6.39 -9.41 3.92
CA GLY A 105 -6.83 -8.53 2.85
C GLY A 105 -5.80 -7.46 2.47
N VAL A 106 -6.24 -6.57 1.58
CA VAL A 106 -5.31 -5.68 0.86
C VAL A 106 -4.85 -4.47 1.66
N ASP A 107 -5.63 -3.99 2.62
CA ASP A 107 -5.20 -2.89 3.50
C ASP A 107 -4.01 -3.32 4.37
N SER A 108 -4.07 -4.54 4.90
CA SER A 108 -2.94 -5.14 5.62
C SER A 108 -1.75 -5.42 4.69
N LEU A 109 -2.00 -5.80 3.43
CA LEU A 109 -0.93 -5.92 2.45
C LEU A 109 -0.24 -4.56 2.17
N ILE A 110 -0.99 -3.47 2.08
CA ILE A 110 -0.44 -2.11 1.92
C ILE A 110 0.49 -1.79 3.09
N GLN A 111 0.05 -2.02 4.34
CA GLN A 111 0.89 -1.82 5.52
C GLN A 111 2.16 -2.67 5.47
N ALA A 112 2.04 -3.94 5.06
CA ALA A 112 3.17 -4.85 4.97
C ALA A 112 4.18 -4.42 3.89
N VAL A 113 3.72 -3.93 2.74
CA VAL A 113 4.58 -3.37 1.68
C VAL A 113 5.27 -2.08 2.15
N ILE A 114 4.56 -1.20 2.87
CA ILE A 114 5.14 0.01 3.48
C ILE A 114 6.25 -0.36 4.47
N SER A 115 5.97 -1.31 5.36
CA SER A 115 6.93 -1.82 6.34
C SER A 115 8.18 -2.41 5.68
N LEU A 116 8.02 -3.25 4.64
CA LEU A 116 9.13 -3.82 3.89
C LEU A 116 9.98 -2.76 3.18
N LYS A 117 9.35 -1.76 2.55
CA LYS A 117 10.06 -0.65 1.91
C LYS A 117 10.83 0.20 2.92
N ALA A 118 10.27 0.43 4.10
CA ALA A 118 10.95 1.12 5.20
C ALA A 118 12.19 0.34 5.67
N HIS A 119 12.09 -0.99 5.80
CA HIS A 119 13.23 -1.85 6.09
C HIS A 119 14.32 -1.74 5.02
N ILE A 120 13.97 -1.88 3.74
CA ILE A 120 14.93 -1.78 2.63
C ILE A 120 15.66 -0.44 2.68
N LYS A 121 14.92 0.67 2.83
CA LYS A 121 15.51 2.01 2.92
C LYS A 121 16.46 2.14 4.10
N TYR A 122 16.06 1.66 5.28
CA TYR A 122 16.90 1.65 6.48
C TYR A 122 18.20 0.87 6.24
N TYR A 123 18.08 -0.36 5.76
CA TYR A 123 19.20 -1.29 5.66
C TYR A 123 20.21 -0.84 4.60
N GLU A 124 19.76 -0.40 3.43
CA GLU A 124 20.64 0.13 2.39
C GLU A 124 21.30 1.44 2.81
N GLY A 125 20.58 2.30 3.53
CA GLY A 125 21.12 3.55 4.07
C GLY A 125 22.24 3.32 5.09
N HIS A 126 22.02 2.38 6.01
CA HIS A 126 22.93 2.05 7.10
C HIS A 126 24.15 1.24 6.63
N PHE A 127 23.93 0.18 5.84
CA PHE A 127 25.00 -0.74 5.43
C PHE A 127 25.59 -0.44 4.05
N LYS A 128 25.07 0.55 3.31
CA LYS A 128 25.53 0.93 1.96
C LYS A 128 25.51 -0.23 0.96
N VAL A 129 24.53 -1.12 1.08
CA VAL A 129 24.29 -2.25 0.16
C VAL A 129 23.02 -2.03 -0.66
N ASN A 130 22.71 -2.95 -1.57
CA ASN A 130 21.45 -2.97 -2.31
C ASN A 130 20.71 -4.30 -2.08
N MET A 131 19.49 -4.24 -1.54
CA MET A 131 18.65 -5.39 -1.22
C MET A 131 17.83 -5.86 -2.43
N ARG A 132 18.49 -6.12 -3.56
CA ARG A 132 17.85 -6.44 -4.86
C ARG A 132 16.71 -7.45 -4.77
N LYS A 133 16.89 -8.55 -4.02
CA LYS A 133 15.87 -9.60 -3.88
C LYS A 133 14.61 -9.11 -3.14
N LEU A 134 14.78 -8.38 -2.04
CA LEU A 134 13.64 -7.84 -1.29
C LEU A 134 12.97 -6.68 -2.03
N ARG A 135 13.72 -5.91 -2.84
CA ARG A 135 13.13 -4.93 -3.76
C ARG A 135 12.21 -5.61 -4.76
N GLY A 136 12.64 -6.72 -5.38
CA GLY A 136 11.79 -7.50 -6.28
C GLY A 136 10.50 -7.98 -5.63
N VAL A 137 10.57 -8.47 -4.39
CA VAL A 137 9.38 -8.85 -3.60
C VAL A 137 8.48 -7.64 -3.32
N ALA A 138 9.03 -6.52 -2.88
CA ALA A 138 8.26 -5.31 -2.60
C ALA A 138 7.55 -4.77 -3.86
N GLU A 139 8.23 -4.76 -5.01
CA GLU A 139 7.68 -4.33 -6.30
C GLU A 139 6.58 -5.26 -6.78
N GLU A 140 6.71 -6.58 -6.57
CA GLU A 140 5.68 -7.57 -6.90
C GLU A 140 4.38 -7.30 -6.14
N PHE A 141 4.45 -7.19 -4.81
CA PHE A 141 3.27 -6.98 -3.98
C PHE A 141 2.72 -5.56 -4.07
N GLU A 142 3.57 -4.55 -4.32
CA GLU A 142 3.10 -3.20 -4.60
C GLU A 142 2.19 -3.15 -5.84
N ARG A 143 2.47 -3.95 -6.88
CA ARG A 143 1.57 -4.01 -8.04
C ARG A 143 0.18 -4.53 -7.66
N LEU A 144 0.09 -5.47 -6.72
CA LEU A 144 -1.18 -6.00 -6.22
C LEU A 144 -1.95 -4.97 -5.37
N THR A 145 -1.26 -4.01 -4.74
CA THR A 145 -1.91 -2.96 -3.94
C THR A 145 -2.40 -1.77 -4.76
N ARG A 146 -2.00 -1.63 -6.04
CA ARG A 146 -2.33 -0.46 -6.87
C ARG A 146 -3.82 -0.25 -7.09
N HIS A 147 -4.63 -1.31 -7.01
CA HIS A 147 -6.07 -1.25 -7.23
C HIS A 147 -6.89 -0.85 -6.00
N ASN A 148 -6.26 -0.54 -4.86
CA ASN A 148 -6.96 -0.13 -3.63
C ASN A 148 -6.75 1.32 -3.23
N LYS A 149 -6.13 2.12 -4.09
CA LYS A 149 -6.10 3.57 -3.89
C LYS A 149 -7.50 4.12 -4.12
N THR A 150 -7.95 4.94 -3.19
CA THR A 150 -9.16 5.75 -3.37
C THR A 150 -8.92 6.76 -4.49
N PHE A 151 -10.00 7.24 -5.11
CA PHE A 151 -9.90 8.33 -6.10
C PHE A 151 -9.14 9.55 -5.57
N LEU A 152 -9.35 9.88 -4.29
CA LEU A 152 -8.70 11.03 -3.64
C LEU A 152 -7.18 10.85 -3.53
N GLU A 153 -6.70 9.67 -3.18
CA GLU A 153 -5.26 9.40 -3.08
C GLU A 153 -4.58 9.43 -4.46
N ILE A 154 -5.27 8.96 -5.50
CA ILE A 154 -4.77 9.03 -6.89
C ILE A 154 -4.64 10.49 -7.31
N GLU A 155 -5.66 11.31 -7.08
CA GLU A 155 -5.62 12.75 -7.37
C GLU A 155 -4.50 13.47 -6.60
N GLN A 156 -4.34 13.19 -5.30
CA GLN A 156 -3.28 13.79 -4.48
C GLN A 156 -1.88 13.43 -4.98
N GLU A 157 -1.65 12.16 -5.32
CA GLU A 157 -0.38 11.70 -5.88
C GLU A 157 -0.12 12.34 -7.25
N PHE A 158 -1.14 12.47 -8.09
CA PHE A 158 -1.03 13.16 -9.36
C PHE A 158 -0.66 14.64 -9.16
N HIS A 159 -1.35 15.37 -8.29
CA HIS A 159 -1.02 16.75 -7.96
C HIS A 159 0.39 16.92 -7.42
N ARG A 160 0.85 16.02 -6.54
CA ARG A 160 2.24 16.00 -6.05
C ARG A 160 3.22 15.82 -7.21
N SER A 161 2.95 14.87 -8.10
CA SER A 161 3.79 14.59 -9.27
C SER A 161 3.83 15.78 -10.24
N VAL A 162 2.71 16.50 -10.41
CA VAL A 162 2.65 17.74 -11.18
C VAL A 162 3.53 18.81 -10.55
N LYS A 163 3.44 19.01 -9.23
CA LYS A 163 4.27 19.98 -8.50
C LYS A 163 5.77 19.69 -8.69
N GLU A 164 6.19 18.44 -8.46
CA GLU A 164 7.58 18.01 -8.68
C GLU A 164 8.02 18.25 -10.14
N SER A 165 7.13 18.03 -11.12
CA SER A 165 7.41 18.28 -12.53
C SER A 165 7.55 19.77 -12.86
N LEU A 166 6.76 20.64 -12.20
CA LEU A 166 6.82 22.10 -12.36
C LEU A 166 8.11 22.68 -11.77
N GLU A 167 8.60 22.13 -10.66
CA GLU A 167 9.88 22.52 -10.02
C GLU A 167 11.11 22.12 -10.85
N ASP A 168 10.97 21.16 -11.76
CA ASP A 168 12.04 20.74 -12.68
C ASP A 168 12.20 21.72 -13.87
N ASN A 169 13.27 21.57 -14.65
CA ASN A 169 13.45 22.35 -15.87
C ASN A 169 12.73 21.73 -17.08
N GLN A 170 12.48 22.56 -18.09
CA GLN A 170 11.77 22.17 -19.30
C GLN A 170 12.49 21.06 -20.09
N SER A 171 13.82 21.09 -20.17
CA SER A 171 14.59 20.07 -20.91
C SER A 171 14.37 18.67 -20.34
N ASN A 172 14.37 18.55 -19.01
CA ASN A 172 14.10 17.29 -18.33
C ASN A 172 12.66 16.80 -18.54
N ARG A 173 11.67 17.70 -18.47
CA ARG A 173 10.27 17.36 -18.79
C ARG A 173 10.14 16.82 -20.21
N LEU A 174 10.72 17.49 -21.21
CA LEU A 174 10.66 17.07 -22.62
C LEU A 174 11.33 15.70 -22.85
N LYS A 175 12.45 15.42 -22.17
CA LYS A 175 13.10 14.11 -22.20
C LYS A 175 12.22 13.00 -21.61
N ARG A 176 11.43 13.28 -20.56
CA ARG A 176 10.46 12.32 -20.03
C ARG A 176 9.31 12.10 -21.00
N LEU A 177 8.76 13.18 -21.57
CA LEU A 177 7.65 13.13 -22.52
C LEU A 177 7.99 12.34 -23.79
N SER A 178 9.21 12.45 -24.32
CA SER A 178 9.61 11.72 -25.53
C SER A 178 9.67 10.20 -25.35
N LYS A 179 9.78 9.73 -24.09
CA LYS A 179 9.81 8.30 -23.74
C LYS A 179 8.49 7.79 -23.16
N ALA A 180 7.55 8.70 -22.84
CA ALA A 180 6.31 8.35 -22.17
C ALA A 180 5.33 7.66 -23.14
N ASN A 181 4.52 6.73 -22.60
CA ASN A 181 3.37 6.24 -23.34
C ASN A 181 2.37 7.38 -23.53
N LYS A 182 1.94 7.61 -24.78
CA LYS A 182 0.96 8.65 -25.12
C LYS A 182 -0.44 8.30 -24.64
N LEU A 183 -0.71 7.01 -24.43
CA LEU A 183 -1.98 6.52 -23.92
C LEU A 183 -1.82 6.27 -22.41
N PRO A 184 -2.54 7.01 -21.55
CA PRO A 184 -2.49 6.79 -20.12
C PRO A 184 -3.13 5.44 -19.77
N GLU A 185 -2.62 4.82 -18.70
CA GLU A 185 -3.24 3.64 -18.10
C GLU A 185 -4.60 4.01 -17.48
N LYS A 186 -5.56 3.09 -17.60
CA LYS A 186 -6.87 3.24 -16.97
C LYS A 186 -6.89 2.45 -15.67
N VAL A 187 -7.44 3.06 -14.63
CA VAL A 187 -7.66 2.41 -13.33
C VAL A 187 -9.12 2.55 -12.95
N GLU A 188 -9.71 1.45 -12.47
CA GLU A 188 -11.05 1.45 -11.89
C GLU A 188 -10.96 1.75 -10.40
N VAL A 189 -11.81 2.66 -9.91
CA VAL A 189 -11.93 2.99 -8.49
C VAL A 189 -13.38 2.86 -8.06
N LYS A 190 -13.60 2.33 -6.86
CA LYS A 190 -14.93 2.31 -6.23
C LYS A 190 -15.12 3.60 -5.44
N THR A 191 -16.27 4.24 -5.61
CA THR A 191 -16.66 5.43 -4.86
C THR A 191 -18.01 5.23 -4.19
N THR A 192 -18.20 5.84 -3.02
CA THR A 192 -19.49 5.88 -2.33
C THR A 192 -20.09 7.26 -2.54
N VAL A 193 -21.38 7.31 -2.88
CA VAL A 193 -22.12 8.55 -3.13
C VAL A 193 -23.38 8.59 -2.27
N PHE A 194 -23.80 9.80 -1.90
CA PHE A 194 -25.10 10.01 -1.26
C PHE A 194 -26.19 10.12 -2.32
N ILE A 195 -27.29 9.41 -2.11
CA ILE A 195 -28.53 9.62 -2.87
C ILE A 195 -29.20 10.85 -2.28
N ARG A 196 -29.18 11.97 -3.01
CA ARG A 196 -29.75 13.25 -2.58
C ARG A 196 -31.23 13.34 -2.93
N ASN A 197 -31.99 14.06 -2.11
CA ASN A 197 -33.37 14.40 -2.38
C ASN A 197 -33.43 15.44 -3.53
N PRO A 198 -34.03 15.09 -4.69
CA PRO A 198 -34.10 16.01 -5.82
C PRO A 198 -34.90 17.28 -5.51
N ASP A 199 -35.89 17.23 -4.62
CA ASP A 199 -36.74 18.38 -4.29
C ASP A 199 -35.95 19.45 -3.51
N VAL A 200 -35.04 19.03 -2.63
CA VAL A 200 -34.14 19.95 -1.90
C VAL A 200 -33.25 20.71 -2.88
N VAL A 201 -32.73 20.02 -3.90
CA VAL A 201 -31.90 20.64 -4.94
C VAL A 201 -32.74 21.60 -5.78
N ALA A 202 -33.92 21.18 -6.24
CA ALA A 202 -34.81 22.00 -7.05
C ALA A 202 -35.24 23.27 -6.32
N GLU A 203 -35.69 23.15 -5.07
CA GLU A 203 -36.11 24.29 -4.25
C GLU A 203 -34.98 25.29 -4.03
N SER A 204 -33.75 24.80 -3.79
CA SER A 204 -32.57 25.66 -3.65
C SER A 204 -32.26 26.44 -4.93
N LEU A 205 -32.43 25.82 -6.10
CA LEU A 205 -32.19 26.48 -7.39
C LEU A 205 -33.29 27.51 -7.71
N ILE A 206 -34.55 27.19 -7.40
CA ILE A 206 -35.68 28.12 -7.56
C ILE A 206 -35.48 29.34 -6.66
N ARG A 207 -35.16 29.12 -5.38
CA ARG A 207 -34.86 30.18 -4.40
C ARG A 207 -33.75 31.11 -4.90
N ALA A 208 -32.70 30.55 -5.47
CA ALA A 208 -31.56 31.30 -5.98
C ALA A 208 -31.87 32.12 -7.24
N ASN A 209 -32.93 31.75 -7.98
CA ASN A 209 -33.41 32.44 -9.19
C ASN A 209 -32.28 32.85 -10.16
N GLY A 210 -31.38 31.91 -10.43
CA GLY A 210 -30.24 32.13 -11.34
C GLY A 210 -29.14 33.03 -10.83
N THR A 211 -29.15 33.45 -9.57
CA THR A 211 -28.10 34.24 -8.93
C THR A 211 -27.36 33.39 -7.90
N CYS A 212 -26.03 33.45 -7.89
CA CYS A 212 -25.21 32.78 -6.88
C CYS A 212 -25.50 33.37 -5.49
N GLU A 213 -25.84 32.53 -4.52
CA GLU A 213 -26.19 32.98 -3.16
C GLU A 213 -24.97 33.41 -2.33
N SER A 214 -23.74 33.21 -2.83
CA SER A 214 -22.49 33.67 -2.18
C SER A 214 -21.96 34.98 -2.76
N CYS A 215 -21.67 35.01 -4.07
CA CYS A 215 -21.10 36.20 -4.71
C CYS A 215 -22.13 37.15 -5.30
N LEU A 216 -23.42 36.80 -5.26
CA LEU A 216 -24.53 37.62 -5.75
C LEU A 216 -24.45 37.98 -7.23
N THR A 217 -23.68 37.23 -8.02
CA THR A 217 -23.61 37.38 -9.47
C THR A 217 -24.53 36.37 -10.15
N GLU A 218 -25.05 36.73 -11.33
CA GLU A 218 -25.80 35.81 -12.17
C GLU A 218 -25.00 34.54 -12.50
N ALA A 219 -25.72 33.46 -12.80
CA ALA A 219 -25.14 32.21 -13.27
C ALA A 219 -24.25 32.46 -14.49
N PRO A 220 -23.09 31.80 -14.59
CA PRO A 220 -22.11 32.07 -15.65
C PRO A 220 -22.61 31.72 -17.06
N PHE A 221 -23.60 30.83 -17.17
CA PHE A 221 -24.23 30.43 -18.42
C PHE A 221 -25.58 29.75 -18.18
N LEU A 222 -26.35 29.57 -19.25
CA LEU A 222 -27.59 28.80 -19.27
C LEU A 222 -27.31 27.36 -19.77
N ARG A 223 -28.00 26.37 -19.20
CA ARG A 223 -27.94 24.98 -19.67
C ARG A 223 -28.46 24.90 -21.09
N ILE A 224 -27.71 24.25 -21.97
CA ILE A 224 -28.09 24.06 -23.39
C ILE A 224 -29.42 23.27 -23.51
N LYS A 225 -29.67 22.33 -22.59
CA LYS A 225 -30.80 21.41 -22.66
C LYS A 225 -32.16 22.08 -22.44
N ASP A 226 -32.24 23.02 -21.50
CA ASP A 226 -33.50 23.58 -21.02
C ASP A 226 -33.47 25.11 -20.80
N GLY A 227 -32.35 25.77 -21.08
CA GLY A 227 -32.20 27.22 -20.89
C GLY A 227 -32.11 27.67 -19.44
N SER A 228 -32.08 26.75 -18.45
CA SER A 228 -32.03 27.14 -17.04
C SER A 228 -30.66 27.67 -16.61
N PRO A 229 -30.58 28.61 -15.65
CA PRO A 229 -29.30 29.09 -15.11
C PRO A 229 -28.44 27.97 -14.49
N TYR A 230 -27.14 27.93 -14.80
CA TYR A 230 -26.24 26.93 -14.23
C TYR A 230 -25.68 27.36 -12.86
N LEU A 231 -26.24 26.78 -11.79
CA LEU A 231 -25.70 26.81 -10.44
C LEU A 231 -25.54 25.39 -9.89
N GLU A 232 -24.67 25.23 -8.89
CA GLU A 232 -24.37 23.98 -8.20
C GLU A 232 -24.84 24.09 -6.73
N VAL A 233 -25.70 23.17 -6.30
CA VAL A 233 -26.19 23.15 -4.91
C VAL A 233 -25.17 22.46 -4.01
N HIS A 234 -24.74 23.19 -2.99
CA HIS A 234 -23.76 22.80 -2.00
C HIS A 234 -24.42 22.69 -0.62
N HIS A 235 -24.02 21.68 0.17
CA HIS A 235 -24.43 21.57 1.57
C HIS A 235 -23.46 22.33 2.48
N LYS A 236 -23.95 23.33 3.22
CA LYS A 236 -23.17 24.16 4.15
C LYS A 236 -22.44 23.30 5.19
N VAL A 237 -23.17 22.37 5.81
CA VAL A 237 -22.60 21.23 6.53
C VAL A 237 -22.59 20.05 5.57
N GLN A 238 -21.42 19.60 5.17
CA GLN A 238 -21.27 18.50 4.22
C GLN A 238 -21.95 17.22 4.72
N LEU A 239 -22.62 16.49 3.81
CA LEU A 239 -23.25 15.20 4.11
C LEU A 239 -22.27 14.18 4.69
N SER A 240 -21.01 14.18 4.22
CA SER A 240 -19.94 13.32 4.74
C SER A 240 -19.56 13.62 6.19
N LYS A 241 -19.94 14.80 6.72
CA LYS A 241 -19.75 15.21 8.10
C LYS A 241 -21.05 15.13 8.92
N GLY A 242 -22.07 14.44 8.41
CA GLY A 242 -23.36 14.29 9.07
C GLY A 242 -24.32 15.46 8.86
N GLY A 243 -24.09 16.33 7.86
CA GLY A 243 -25.04 17.36 7.49
C GLY A 243 -26.35 16.79 6.95
N GLU A 244 -27.45 17.49 7.17
CA GLU A 244 -28.77 17.10 6.69
C GLU A 244 -28.95 17.44 5.20
N ASP A 245 -29.70 16.61 4.49
CA ASP A 245 -30.13 16.91 3.13
C ASP A 245 -31.43 17.72 3.15
N SER A 246 -31.32 19.01 3.49
CA SER A 246 -32.44 19.93 3.69
C SER A 246 -32.16 21.29 3.06
N THR A 247 -33.22 22.02 2.70
CA THR A 247 -33.14 23.35 2.06
C THR A 247 -32.42 24.40 2.91
N ASP A 248 -32.45 24.22 4.23
CA ASP A 248 -31.79 25.10 5.20
C ASP A 248 -30.27 24.86 5.20
N ASN A 249 -29.86 23.62 4.99
CA ASN A 249 -28.45 23.23 4.89
C ASN A 249 -27.88 23.38 3.47
N THR A 250 -28.66 23.84 2.48
CA THR A 250 -28.17 24.03 1.11
C THR A 250 -27.98 25.49 0.71
N ILE A 251 -27.06 25.70 -0.23
CA ILE A 251 -26.79 26.98 -0.88
C ILE A 251 -26.49 26.74 -2.37
N ALA A 252 -27.07 27.55 -3.26
CA ALA A 252 -26.83 27.48 -4.69
C ALA A 252 -25.68 28.40 -5.10
N LEU A 253 -24.62 27.83 -5.67
CA LEU A 253 -23.37 28.53 -5.95
C LEU A 253 -23.00 28.48 -7.42
N CYS A 254 -22.35 29.53 -7.93
CA CYS A 254 -21.66 29.43 -9.21
C CYS A 254 -20.45 28.48 -9.08
N PRO A 255 -19.95 27.90 -10.18
CA PRO A 255 -18.84 26.92 -10.15
C PRO A 255 -17.59 27.44 -9.43
N ASN A 256 -17.30 28.73 -9.57
CA ASN A 256 -16.16 29.37 -8.93
C ASN A 256 -16.33 29.45 -7.41
N CYS A 257 -17.50 29.86 -6.91
CA CYS A 257 -17.76 29.90 -5.47
C CYS A 257 -17.85 28.50 -4.89
N HIS A 258 -18.46 27.56 -5.60
CA HIS A 258 -18.54 26.17 -5.17
C HIS A 258 -17.15 25.54 -4.99
N ARG A 259 -16.22 25.78 -5.94
CA ARG A 259 -14.82 25.36 -5.81
C ARG A 259 -14.12 26.03 -4.63
N LYS A 260 -14.40 27.30 -4.35
CA LYS A 260 -13.83 28.01 -3.18
C LYS A 260 -14.30 27.39 -1.85
N GLU A 261 -15.55 26.98 -1.73
CA GLU A 261 -16.01 26.27 -0.51
C GLU A 261 -15.30 24.92 -0.31
N HIS A 262 -14.91 24.25 -1.40
CA HIS A 262 -14.20 22.97 -1.32
C HIS A 262 -12.69 23.10 -1.12
N TYR A 263 -12.05 24.11 -1.71
CA TYR A 263 -10.59 24.20 -1.85
C TYR A 263 -9.99 25.56 -1.52
N GLY A 264 -10.82 26.59 -1.35
CA GLY A 264 -10.40 27.95 -1.08
C GLY A 264 -9.97 28.11 0.37
N MET A 265 -8.68 28.38 0.56
CA MET A 265 -8.20 29.17 1.69
C MET A 265 -8.27 30.65 1.34
#